data_AF-A0A5B6T8V3-F1
#
_entry.id   AF-A0A5B6T8V3-F1
#
_cell.length_a   1.000
_cell.length_b   1.000
_cell.length_c   1.000
_cell.angle_alpha   90.00
_cell.angle_beta   90.00
_cell.angle_gamma   90.00
#
_symmetry.space_group_name_H-M   'P 1'
#
loop_
_entity.id
_entity.type
_entity.pdbx_description
1 polymer ?
#
loop_
_entity_poly.entity_id
_entity_poly.type
_entity_poly.pdbx_seq_one_letter_code
_entity_poly.pdbx_strand_id
1 'polypeptide(L)' 'MKFIGLGMFLVGLVSLLVATFGANHFLLLWADNWGRPLGWAIRAAFTTFGYVLYYLHRHDD' A
#
# COMPACT_ATOMS: atom_id res chain seq x y z
N MET A 1 -5.93 -15.79 -7.16
CA MET A 1 -6.02 -14.44 -6.50
C MET A 1 -4.68 -13.69 -6.39
N LYS A 2 -3.58 -14.24 -6.95
CA LYS A 2 -2.23 -13.64 -6.91
C LYS A 2 -2.12 -12.23 -7.49
N PHE A 3 -2.82 -11.93 -8.58
CA PHE A 3 -2.75 -10.63 -9.26
C PHE A 3 -3.36 -9.49 -8.45
N ILE A 4 -4.39 -9.78 -7.66
CA ILE A 4 -5.02 -8.80 -6.77
C ILE A 4 -4.06 -8.45 -5.62
N GLY A 5 -3.43 -9.46 -5.00
CA GLY A 5 -2.41 -9.24 -3.96
C GLY A 5 -1.20 -8.46 -4.48
N LEU A 6 -0.69 -8.83 -5.66
CA LEU A 6 0.44 -8.15 -6.30
C LEU A 6 0.10 -6.69 -6.67
N GLY A 7 -1.10 -6.44 -7.21
CA GLY A 7 -1.57 -5.09 -7.50
C GLY A 7 -1.70 -4.22 -6.25
N MET A 8 -2.28 -4.77 -5.18
CA MET A 8 -2.44 -4.07 -3.90
C MET A 8 -1.10 -3.76 -3.24
N PHE A 9 -0.14 -4.69 -3.31
CA PHE A 9 1.24 -4.48 -2.86
C PHE A 9 1.91 -3.33 -3.63
N LEU A 10 1.85 -3.35 -4.96
CA LEU A 10 2.47 -2.33 -5.81
C LEU A 10 1.84 -0.96 -5.57
N VAL A 11 0.51 -0.86 -5.44
CA VAL A 11 -0.18 0.40 -5.13
C VAL A 11 0.23 0.95 -3.77
N GLY A 12 0.33 0.10 -2.75
CA GLY A 12 0.83 0.49 -1.43
C GLY A 12 2.28 1.00 -1.50
N LEU A 13 3.13 0.27 -2.23
CA LEU A 13 4.56 0.58 -2.35
C LEU A 13 4.81 1.87 -3.14
N VAL A 14 4.08 2.07 -4.25
CA VAL A 14 4.08 3.34 -4.99
C VAL A 14 3.57 4.47 -4.11
N SER A 15 2.53 4.25 -3.29
CA SER A 15 2.04 5.25 -2.36
C SER A 15 3.05 5.66 -1.29
N LEU A 16 3.83 4.70 -0.75
CA LEU A 16 4.94 4.97 0.16
C LEU A 16 6.04 5.82 -0.51
N LEU A 17 6.43 5.43 -1.73
CA LEU A 17 7.43 6.17 -2.50
C LEU A 17 6.95 7.60 -2.80
N VAL A 18 5.72 7.77 -3.29
CA VAL A 18 5.16 9.07 -3.60
C VAL A 18 5.09 9.95 -2.33
N ALA A 19 4.72 9.37 -1.19
CA ALA A 19 4.72 10.05 0.11
C ALA A 19 6.12 10.49 0.59
N THR A 20 7.20 9.78 0.24
CA THR A 20 8.57 10.25 0.53
C THR A 20 8.93 11.54 -0.19
N PHE A 21 8.35 11.79 -1.37
CA PHE A 21 8.58 13.01 -2.15
C PHE A 21 7.62 14.16 -1.76
N GLY A 22 6.82 13.98 -0.70
CA GLY A 22 5.82 14.95 -0.28
C GLY A 22 4.62 15.05 -1.24
N ALA A 23 4.50 14.10 -2.17
CA ALA A 23 3.35 13.96 -3.04
C ALA A 23 2.39 12.91 -2.46
N ASN A 24 1.12 12.98 -2.84
CA ASN A 24 0.11 12.04 -2.34
C ASN A 24 -0.43 11.20 -3.48
N HIS A 25 -0.41 9.88 -3.29
CA HIS A 25 -1.03 8.97 -4.23
C HIS A 25 -2.55 9.05 -4.10
N PHE A 26 -3.26 9.25 -5.21
CA PHE A 26 -4.70 9.57 -5.23
C PHE A 26 -5.56 8.57 -4.42
N LEU A 27 -5.15 7.30 -4.40
CA LEU A 27 -5.82 6.22 -3.67
C LEU A 27 -5.66 6.27 -2.13
N LEU A 28 -4.56 6.83 -1.62
CA LEU A 28 -4.27 6.92 -0.18
C LEU A 28 -4.22 8.37 0.31
N LEU A 29 -4.73 9.32 -0.48
CA LEU A 29 -4.76 10.74 -0.14
C LEU A 29 -5.61 11.00 1.12
N TRP A 30 -6.63 10.17 1.35
CA TRP A 30 -7.44 10.18 2.56
C TRP A 30 -6.65 9.79 3.82
N ALA A 31 -5.54 9.07 3.69
CA ALA A 31 -4.69 8.70 4.82
C ALA A 31 -4.02 9.95 5.44
N ASP A 32 -3.86 11.03 4.67
CA ASP A 32 -3.29 12.28 5.16
C ASP A 32 -4.26 13.08 6.04
N ASN A 33 -5.56 12.81 5.96
CA ASN A 33 -6.55 13.43 6.86
C ASN A 33 -6.36 13.02 8.32
N TRP A 34 -5.71 11.89 8.57
CA TRP A 34 -5.39 11.40 9.91
C TRP A 34 -4.09 12.00 10.46
N GLY A 35 -3.44 12.87 9.69
CA GLY A 35 -2.15 13.47 10.02
C GLY A 35 -0.96 12.63 9.57
N ARG A 36 0.21 13.26 9.50
CA ARG A 36 1.45 12.66 8.98
C ARG A 36 1.80 11.28 9.56
N PRO A 37 1.89 11.08 10.89
CA PRO A 37 2.32 9.79 11.44
C PRO A 37 1.33 8.66 11.16
N LEU A 38 0.03 8.93 11.22
CA LEU A 38 -1.02 7.93 10.90
C LEU A 38 -1.09 7.65 9.40
N GLY A 39 -0.93 8.67 8.55
CA GLY A 39 -0.89 8.50 7.10
C GLY A 39 0.27 7.61 6.64
N TRP A 40 1.43 7.71 7.30
CA TRP A 40 2.56 6.80 7.08
C TRP A 40 2.27 5.37 7.56
N ALA A 41 1.66 5.23 8.75
CA ALA A 41 1.27 3.93 9.29
C ALA A 41 0.26 3.20 8.38
N ILE A 42 -0.74 3.91 7.86
CA ILE A 42 -1.74 3.35 6.93
C ILE A 42 -1.07 2.87 5.63
N ARG A 43 -0.19 3.69 5.04
CA ARG A 43 0.55 3.31 3.82
C ARG A 43 1.43 2.08 4.04
N ALA A 44 2.14 2.02 5.16
CA ALA A 44 2.94 0.85 5.55
C ALA A 44 2.07 -0.39 5.77
N ALA A 45 0.93 -0.26 6.44
CA ALA A 45 -0.02 -1.34 6.67
C ALA A 45 -0.60 -1.87 5.35
N PHE A 46 -1.02 -0.97 4.45
CA PHE A 46 -1.59 -1.35 3.15
C PHE A 46 -0.57 -2.10 2.28
N THR A 47 0.68 -1.62 2.27
CA THR A 47 1.78 -2.26 1.55
C THR A 47 2.08 -3.64 2.13
N THR A 48 2.23 -3.73 3.45
CA THR A 48 2.53 -5.01 4.14
C THR A 48 1.38 -6.01 3.95
N PHE A 49 0.14 -5.56 4.02
CA PHE A 49 -1.04 -6.39 3.80
C PHE A 49 -1.10 -6.92 2.37
N GLY A 50 -0.85 -6.07 1.37
CA GLY A 50 -0.74 -6.50 -0.03
C GLY A 50 0.36 -7.53 -0.24
N TYR A 51 1.53 -7.34 0.39
CA TYR A 51 2.63 -8.30 0.36
C TYR A 51 2.24 -9.65 0.97
N VAL A 52 1.60 -9.64 2.13
CA VAL A 52 1.13 -10.86 2.82
C VAL A 52 0.10 -11.59 1.98
N LEU A 53 -0.88 -10.88 1.40
CA LEU A 53 -1.88 -11.47 0.51
C LEU A 53 -1.22 -12.09 -0.73
N TYR A 54 -0.25 -11.40 -1.34
CA TYR A 54 0.50 -11.95 -2.45
C TYR A 54 1.25 -13.21 -2.03
N TYR A 55 1.96 -13.18 -0.90
CA TYR A 55 2.74 -14.32 -0.41
C TYR A 55 1.86 -15.55 -0.13
N LEU A 56 0.68 -15.35 0.46
CA LEU A 56 -0.28 -16.43 0.76
C LEU A 56 -0.86 -17.06 -0.51
N HIS A 57 -1.25 -16.25 -1.50
CA HIS A 57 -1.87 -16.72 -2.74
C HIS A 57 -0.87 -16.94 -3.87
N ARG A 58 0.45 -16.94 -3.58
CA ARG A 58 1.49 -17.07 -4.61
C ARG A 58 1.50 -18.43 -5.31
N HIS A 59 0.93 -19.44 -4.66
CA HIS A 59 0.82 -20.82 -5.12
C HIS A 59 -0.58 -21.19 -5.63
N ASP A 60 -1.51 -20.24 -5.63
CA ASP A 60 -2.80 -20.44 -6.28
C ASP A 60 -2.60 -20.26 -7.78
N ASP A 61 -2.45 -21.40 -8.48
CA ASP A 61 -2.46 -21.50 -9.94
C ASP A 61 -3.88 -21.39 -10.52
#